data_AF-A0AAD6E8N3-F1
#
_entry.id   AF-A0AAD6E8N3-F1
#
_cell.length_a   1.000
_cell.length_b   1.000
_cell.length_c   1.000
_cell.angle_alpha   90.00
_cell.angle_beta   90.00
_cell.angle_gamma   90.00
#
_symmetry.space_group_name_H-M   'P 1'
#
loop_
_entity.id
_entity.type
_entity.pdbx_description
1 polymer ?
#
loop_
_entity_poly.entity_id
_entity_poly.type
_entity_poly.pdbx_seq_one_letter_code
_entity_poly.pdbx_strand_id
1 'polypeptide(L)'
;MPYQEVNSAGKRVLCRTGKFANSHAGFDSFPREQRATSLLQQLAEGEMLLFKEKINYRLAGSVDGMNAANGGLEVVNGSHCMDIPLGSDRCIASDWAESNVWTPAELESGMQIAKSPTHSSLFH
;
A
#
# COMPACT_ATOMS: atom_id res chain seq x y z
N MET A 1 -1.68 16.76 0.70
CA MET A 1 -1.07 17.34 1.91
C MET A 1 0.11 16.47 2.34
N PRO A 2 1.29 17.06 2.60
CA PRO A 2 2.45 16.32 3.11
C PRO A 2 2.22 15.91 4.56
N TYR A 3 2.65 14.69 4.90
CA TYR A 3 2.62 14.14 6.24
C TYR A 3 4.05 13.79 6.65
N GLN A 4 4.42 14.22 7.86
CA GLN A 4 5.75 14.06 8.43
C GLN A 4 5.67 13.31 9.74
N GLU A 5 6.68 12.48 10.02
CA GLU A 5 6.87 11.81 11.30
C GLU A 5 8.18 12.28 11.96
N VAL A 6 8.27 12.11 13.27
CA VAL A 6 9.51 12.32 14.03
C VAL A 6 10.23 10.99 14.13
N ASN A 7 11.43 10.90 13.57
CA ASN A 7 12.23 9.67 13.64
C ASN A 7 12.89 9.50 15.02
N SER A 8 13.62 8.39 15.22
CA SER A 8 14.36 8.10 16.46
C SER A 8 15.41 9.15 16.83
N ALA A 9 15.87 9.97 15.87
CA ALA A 9 16.79 11.08 16.09
C ALA A 9 16.08 12.41 16.41
N GLY A 10 14.75 12.41 16.62
CA GLY A 10 13.95 13.61 16.90
C GLY A 10 13.72 14.52 15.69
N LYS A 11 14.10 14.09 14.47
CA LYS A 11 13.97 14.89 13.25
C LYS A 11 12.64 14.65 12.55
N ARG A 12 11.99 15.73 12.11
CA ARG A 12 10.83 15.66 11.20
C ARG A 12 11.28 15.21 9.81
N VAL A 13 10.71 14.11 9.34
CA VAL A 13 10.97 13.51 8.02
C VAL A 13 9.67 13.41 7.24
N LEU A 14 9.71 13.66 5.93
CA LEU A 14 8.55 13.51 5.06
C LEU A 14 8.29 12.02 4.82
N CYS A 15 7.12 11.52 5.22
CA CYS A 15 6.77 10.11 5.11
C CYS A 15 5.69 9.86 4.05
N ARG A 16 4.83 10.84 3.76
CA ARG A 16 3.76 10.64 2.80
C ARG A 16 3.26 11.94 2.16
N THR A 17 2.88 11.86 0.89
CA THR A 17 2.10 12.90 0.20
C THR A 17 0.81 12.26 -0.32
N GLY A 18 -0.34 12.78 0.09
CA GLY A 18 -1.65 12.38 -0.47
C GLY A 18 -2.25 13.45 -1.37
N LYS A 19 -3.26 13.07 -2.16
CA LYS A 19 -4.02 13.96 -3.05
C LYS A 19 -3.18 14.59 -4.16
N PHE A 20 -2.29 13.82 -4.78
CA PHE A 20 -1.33 14.36 -5.76
C PHE A 20 -1.84 14.35 -7.20
N ALA A 21 -2.79 13.46 -7.55
CA ALA A 21 -3.26 13.29 -8.92
C ALA A 21 -3.85 14.61 -9.45
N ASN A 22 -4.72 15.24 -8.67
CA ASN A 22 -5.36 16.51 -9.03
C ASN A 22 -4.43 17.74 -9.00
N SER A 23 -3.14 17.57 -8.70
CA SER A 23 -2.19 18.69 -8.54
C SER A 23 -1.04 18.67 -9.55
N HIS A 24 -0.88 17.59 -10.32
CA HIS A 24 0.22 17.46 -11.27
C HIS A 24 -0.19 16.57 -12.45
N ALA A 25 -0.24 17.12 -13.66
CA ALA A 25 -0.78 16.44 -14.86
C ALA A 25 -0.10 15.08 -15.13
N GLY A 26 1.24 15.00 -15.00
CA GLY A 26 1.95 13.73 -15.20
C GLY A 26 1.70 12.68 -14.12
N PHE A 27 1.27 13.09 -12.92
CA PHE A 27 0.88 12.14 -11.87
C PHE A 27 -0.63 11.87 -11.88
N ASP A 28 -1.43 12.70 -12.54
CA ASP A 28 -2.85 12.44 -12.77
C ASP A 28 -3.06 11.32 -13.77
N SER A 29 -2.26 11.31 -14.84
CA SER A 29 -2.41 10.32 -15.91
C SER A 29 -2.07 8.91 -15.43
N PHE A 30 -1.00 8.74 -14.66
CA PHE A 30 -0.53 7.41 -14.23
C PHE A 30 -1.60 6.50 -13.57
N PRO A 31 -2.34 6.93 -12.52
CA PRO A 31 -3.37 6.09 -11.88
C PRO A 31 -4.68 6.02 -12.67
N ARG A 32 -4.90 6.89 -13.66
CA ARG A 32 -6.14 6.95 -14.47
C ARG A 32 -5.97 6.35 -15.86
N GLU A 33 -4.74 6.12 -16.30
CA GLU A 33 -4.42 5.59 -17.61
C GLU A 33 -4.95 4.18 -17.81
N GLN A 34 -5.33 3.90 -19.05
CA GLN A 34 -6.04 2.68 -19.43
C GLN A 34 -5.26 1.40 -19.11
N ARG A 35 -3.93 1.44 -19.11
CA ARG A 35 -3.10 0.25 -18.86
C ARG A 35 -3.23 -0.27 -17.43
N ALA A 36 -3.17 0.61 -16.42
CA ALA A 36 -3.29 0.19 -15.03
C ALA A 36 -4.76 -0.10 -14.67
N THR A 37 -5.67 0.77 -15.09
CA THR A 37 -7.10 0.66 -14.78
C THR A 37 -7.73 -0.59 -15.39
N SER A 38 -7.41 -0.95 -16.64
CA SER A 38 -8.00 -2.14 -17.29
C SER A 38 -7.56 -3.45 -16.65
N LEU A 39 -6.29 -3.56 -16.22
CA LEU A 39 -5.79 -4.72 -15.49
C LEU A 39 -6.48 -4.85 -14.14
N LEU A 40 -6.64 -3.74 -13.41
CA LEU A 40 -7.33 -3.74 -12.12
C LEU A 40 -8.82 -4.09 -12.27
N GLN A 41 -9.50 -3.58 -13.29
CA GLN A 41 -10.90 -3.92 -13.59
C GLN A 41 -11.07 -5.40 -13.92
N GLN A 42 -10.13 -6.00 -14.67
CA GLN A 42 -10.12 -7.43 -14.95
C GLN A 42 -9.90 -8.26 -13.68
N LEU A 43 -8.95 -7.87 -12.83
CA LEU A 43 -8.67 -8.54 -11.56
C LEU A 43 -9.81 -8.39 -10.54
N ALA A 44 -10.54 -7.28 -10.59
CA ALA A 44 -11.67 -7.00 -9.70
C ALA A 44 -13.01 -7.50 -10.25
N GLU A 45 -13.06 -7.99 -11.49
CA GLU A 45 -14.29 -8.38 -12.20
C GLU A 45 -15.37 -7.29 -12.19
N GLY A 46 -14.96 -6.01 -12.26
CA GLY A 46 -15.86 -4.89 -12.10
C GLY A 46 -15.23 -3.53 -12.40
N GLU A 47 -16.08 -2.49 -12.42
CA GLU A 47 -15.63 -1.11 -12.61
C GLU A 47 -14.83 -0.64 -11.38
N MET A 48 -13.64 -0.10 -11.63
CA MET A 48 -12.77 0.45 -10.61
C MET A 48 -12.66 1.96 -10.75
N LEU A 49 -12.88 2.67 -9.65
CA LEU A 49 -12.73 4.12 -9.57
C LEU A 49 -11.55 4.49 -8.65
N LEU A 50 -10.83 5.56 -9.00
CA LEU A 50 -9.77 6.09 -8.15
C LEU A 50 -10.37 6.71 -6.88
N PHE A 51 -10.34 5.96 -5.78
CA PHE A 51 -10.86 6.43 -4.49
C PHE A 51 -9.85 7.30 -3.71
N LYS A 52 -8.57 6.89 -3.70
CA LYS A 52 -7.52 7.57 -2.94
C LYS A 52 -6.13 7.27 -3.49
N GLU A 53 -5.25 8.26 -3.42
CA GLU A 53 -3.87 8.23 -3.87
C GLU A 53 -2.90 8.73 -2.79
N LYS A 54 -1.77 8.03 -2.66
CA LYS A 54 -0.68 8.38 -1.73
C LYS A 54 0.68 7.98 -2.32
N ILE A 55 1.68 8.83 -2.15
CA ILE A 55 3.11 8.50 -2.30
C ILE A 55 3.64 8.31 -0.88
N ASN A 56 4.19 7.14 -0.56
CA ASN A 56 4.92 6.92 0.70
C ASN A 56 6.41 7.02 0.42
N TYR A 57 7.13 7.74 1.25
CA TYR A 57 8.58 7.89 1.15
C TYR A 57 9.24 6.99 2.20
N ARG A 58 10.36 6.39 1.82
CA ARG A 58 11.30 5.75 2.75
C ARG A 58 12.49 6.69 2.99
N LEU A 59 13.33 6.34 3.96
CA LEU A 59 14.54 7.11 4.27
C LEU A 59 15.43 7.27 3.02
N ALA A 60 16.18 8.37 2.95
CA ALA A 60 17.07 8.65 1.83
C ALA A 60 18.07 7.49 1.63
N GLY A 61 18.11 6.92 0.42
CA GLY A 61 18.95 5.77 0.05
C GLY A 61 18.16 4.53 -0.42
N SER A 62 16.85 4.46 -0.15
CA SER A 62 15.99 3.33 -0.56
C SER A 62 15.30 3.54 -1.93
N VAL A 63 15.99 4.22 -2.86
CA VAL A 63 15.40 4.66 -4.15
C VAL A 63 15.33 3.50 -5.16
N ASP A 64 16.19 2.49 -5.02
CA ASP A 64 16.27 1.35 -5.93
C ASP A 64 15.77 0.07 -5.25
N GLY A 65 14.82 -0.61 -5.91
CA GLY A 65 14.17 -1.85 -5.46
C GLY A 65 13.33 -1.70 -4.18
N MET A 66 12.35 -2.57 -4.00
CA MET A 66 11.65 -2.77 -2.74
C MET A 66 11.88 -4.22 -2.31
N ASN A 67 12.54 -4.43 -1.17
CA ASN A 67 12.86 -5.76 -0.65
C ASN A 67 12.83 -5.77 0.88
N ALA A 68 12.89 -6.95 1.49
CA ALA A 68 12.84 -7.08 2.94
C ALA A 68 13.95 -6.29 3.66
N ALA A 69 15.15 -6.22 3.07
CA ALA A 69 16.29 -5.54 3.66
C ALA A 69 16.16 -4.00 3.68
N ASN A 70 15.29 -3.41 2.87
CA ASN A 70 15.11 -1.97 2.75
C ASN A 70 13.73 -1.46 3.20
N GLY A 71 13.02 -2.25 4.01
CA GLY A 71 11.68 -1.89 4.50
C GLY A 71 10.61 -2.02 3.42
N GLY A 72 10.74 -3.04 2.58
CA GLY A 72 9.73 -3.43 1.61
C GLY A 72 8.45 -3.95 2.26
N LEU A 73 7.45 -4.20 1.42
CA LEU A 73 6.16 -4.68 1.87
C LEU A 73 6.23 -6.19 2.17
N GLU A 74 5.60 -6.61 3.26
CA GLU A 74 5.32 -8.01 3.56
C GLU A 74 3.80 -8.24 3.57
N VAL A 75 3.39 -9.46 3.22
CA VAL A 75 1.99 -9.86 3.14
C VAL A 75 1.75 -11.23 3.77
N VAL A 76 0.57 -11.41 4.34
CA VAL A 76 0.05 -12.73 4.72
C VAL A 76 -0.86 -13.21 3.59
N ASN A 77 -0.48 -14.32 2.94
CA ASN A 77 -1.25 -14.88 1.84
C ASN A 77 -2.66 -15.29 2.30
N GLY A 78 -3.67 -14.93 1.52
CA GLY A 78 -5.07 -15.23 1.86
C GLY A 78 -5.68 -14.38 2.99
N SER A 79 -4.94 -13.43 3.57
CA SER A 79 -5.45 -12.55 4.65
C SER A 79 -6.70 -11.76 4.28
N HIS A 80 -6.96 -11.52 2.99
CA HIS A 80 -8.19 -10.90 2.51
C HIS A 80 -9.46 -11.76 2.75
N CYS A 81 -9.32 -13.05 3.04
CA CYS A 81 -10.43 -13.97 3.37
C CYS A 81 -10.46 -14.34 4.87
N MET A 82 -9.77 -13.59 5.71
CA MET A 82 -9.66 -13.85 7.15
C MET A 82 -10.30 -12.71 7.94
N ASP A 83 -10.82 -13.04 9.13
CA ASP A 83 -11.08 -12.05 10.15
C ASP A 83 -9.77 -11.66 10.83
N ILE A 84 -9.33 -10.41 10.61
CA ILE A 84 -8.10 -9.86 11.19
C ILE A 84 -8.47 -9.07 12.46
N PRO A 85 -8.20 -9.59 13.67
CA PRO A 85 -8.55 -8.93 14.91
C PRO A 85 -7.71 -7.67 15.15
N LEU A 86 -8.32 -6.67 15.78
CA LEU A 86 -7.62 -5.49 16.29
C LEU A 86 -7.31 -5.65 17.78
N GLY A 87 -6.10 -5.26 18.18
CA GLY A 87 -5.70 -5.14 19.57
C GLY A 87 -6.28 -3.90 20.26
N SER A 88 -5.99 -3.74 21.55
CA SER A 88 -6.46 -2.60 22.36
C SER A 88 -5.94 -1.24 21.89
N ASP A 89 -4.82 -1.21 21.18
CA ASP A 89 -4.22 -0.02 20.57
C ASP A 89 -4.78 0.30 19.18
N ARG A 90 -5.71 -0.53 18.67
CA ARG A 90 -6.27 -0.49 17.31
C ARG A 90 -5.26 -0.84 16.21
N CYS A 91 -4.13 -1.46 16.56
CA CYS A 91 -3.27 -2.17 15.63
C CYS A 91 -3.77 -3.61 15.43
N ILE A 92 -3.18 -4.35 14.50
CA ILE A 92 -3.44 -5.79 14.35
C ILE A 92 -3.06 -6.48 15.67
N ALA A 93 -3.91 -7.38 16.16
CA ALA A 93 -3.62 -8.10 17.40
C ALA A 93 -2.29 -8.87 17.29
N SER A 94 -1.44 -8.74 18.31
CA SER A 94 -0.06 -9.26 18.27
C SER A 94 -0.02 -10.78 18.10
N ASP A 95 -0.92 -11.49 18.76
CA ASP A 95 -1.06 -12.95 18.65
C ASP A 95 -1.38 -13.39 17.22
N TRP A 96 -2.28 -12.69 16.53
CA TRP A 96 -2.56 -12.94 15.11
C TRP A 96 -1.34 -12.63 14.23
N ALA A 97 -0.65 -11.52 14.48
CA ALA A 97 0.52 -11.13 13.69
C ALA A 97 1.67 -12.15 13.84
N GLU A 98 1.88 -12.66 15.05
CA GLU A 98 2.92 -13.65 15.37
C GLU A 98 2.57 -15.06 14.89
N SER A 99 1.29 -15.41 14.77
CA SER A 99 0.86 -16.75 14.32
C SER A 99 0.91 -16.95 12.80
N ASN A 100 1.06 -15.89 12.02
CA ASN A 100 0.98 -15.92 10.57
C ASN A 100 2.34 -15.89 9.88
N VAL A 101 2.39 -16.47 8.67
CA VAL A 101 3.58 -16.43 7.82
C VAL A 101 3.55 -15.17 6.96
N TRP A 102 4.54 -14.30 7.18
CA TRP A 102 4.76 -13.10 6.39
C TRP A 102 5.68 -13.39 5.21
N THR A 103 5.22 -13.06 4.01
CA THR A 103 5.96 -13.24 2.76
C THR A 103 6.38 -11.88 2.21
N PRO A 104 7.68 -11.65 1.94
CA PRO A 104 8.14 -10.44 1.28
C PRO A 104 7.55 -10.29 -0.13
N ALA A 105 7.07 -9.09 -0.45
CA ALA A 105 6.63 -8.70 -1.77
C ALA A 105 7.71 -7.86 -2.44
N GLU A 106 8.72 -8.51 -3.02
CA GLU A 106 9.85 -7.82 -3.64
C GLU A 106 9.49 -7.25 -5.01
N LEU A 107 9.92 -6.02 -5.30
CA LEU A 107 9.62 -5.33 -6.56
C LEU A 107 10.83 -4.54 -7.05
N GLU A 108 11.11 -4.64 -8.34
CA GLU A 108 12.03 -3.74 -9.02
C GLU A 108 11.33 -2.44 -9.44
N SER A 109 12.14 -1.41 -9.76
CA SER A 109 11.61 -0.13 -10.26
C SER A 109 10.75 -0.34 -11.52
N GLY A 110 9.57 0.26 -11.54
CA GLY A 110 8.58 0.13 -12.63
C GLY A 110 7.61 -1.04 -12.47
N MET A 111 7.82 -1.95 -11.52
CA MET A 111 6.85 -3.01 -11.21
C MET A 111 5.69 -2.47 -10.36
N GLN A 112 4.55 -3.15 -10.44
CA GLN A 112 3.34 -2.81 -9.68
C GLN A 112 2.83 -4.04 -8.95
N ILE A 113 2.25 -3.84 -7.76
CA ILE A 113 1.55 -4.86 -6.98
C ILE A 113 0.11 -4.44 -6.74
N ALA A 114 -0.82 -5.35 -7.01
CA ALA A 114 -2.23 -5.22 -6.66
C ALA A 114 -2.55 -6.12 -5.46
N LYS A 115 -3.32 -5.61 -4.49
CA LYS A 115 -3.75 -6.36 -3.30
C LYS A 115 -5.24 -6.12 -3.08
N SER A 116 -5.96 -7.19 -2.74
CA SER A 116 -7.37 -7.09 -2.36
C SER A 116 -7.50 -6.56 -0.92
N PRO A 117 -8.37 -5.56 -0.65
CA PRO A 117 -8.53 -4.97 0.67
C PRO A 117 -9.26 -5.89 1.66
N THR A 118 -10.16 -6.77 1.21
CA THR A 118 -10.85 -7.86 1.94
C THR A 118 -11.96 -8.44 1.03
N HIS A 119 -12.28 -9.71 1.17
CA HIS A 119 -13.50 -10.34 0.64
C HIS A 119 -14.68 -9.90 1.50
N SER A 120 -15.09 -8.65 1.32
CA SER A 120 -16.24 -8.11 2.02
C SER A 120 -17.51 -8.66 1.35
N SER A 121 -18.26 -9.45 2.10
CA SER A 121 -19.66 -9.80 1.82
C SER A 121 -20.62 -8.60 1.76
N LEU A 122 -20.12 -7.34 1.72
CA LEU A 122 -20.90 -6.11 1.65
C LEU A 122 -21.28 -5.67 0.21
N PHE A 123 -21.02 -6.52 -0.80
CA PHE A 123 -21.42 -6.27 -2.19
C PHE A 123 -22.35 -7.37 -2.76
N HIS A 124 -23.24 -7.92 -1.94
CA HIS A 124 -24.39 -8.72 -2.39
C HIS A 124 -25.67 -8.19 -1.75
#